data_AF-A0A0G0XMH8-F1
#
_entry.id   AF-A0A0G0XMH8-F1
#
_cell.length_a   1.000
_cell.length_b   1.000
_cell.length_c   1.000
_cell.angle_alpha   90.00
_cell.angle_beta   90.00
_cell.angle_gamma   90.00
#
_symmetry.space_group_name_H-M   'P 1'
#
loop_
_entity.id
_entity.type
_entity.pdbx_description
1 polymer ?
#
loop_
_entity_poly.entity_id
_entity_poly.type
_entity_poly.pdbx_seq_one_letter_code
_entity_poly.pdbx_strand_id
1 'polypeptide(L)'
;MIALQAIRVLILSGLAFLMALALAPLLIKILIKYQAGKQIRKDAPIFTNLHQHKEGTPTMGGIVIWGTTLVLAFIFFILNVFFDGFWNYLDFTNRSQTYLPLAAIFFAALIGLADDILGVLKIGVKGGGLKVRHKLIIFTLIALVGAWWFYFKLDWTTLFIPFIGNIEIGWGSFPFFMFVIIATAFSANETDGLDGFGIIFIRQNFSWAIRVQWL
;
A
#
# COMPACT_ATOMS: atom_id res chain seq x y z
N MET A 1 21.19 14.79 14.75
CA MET A 1 20.77 14.05 13.53
C MET A 1 19.51 13.22 13.79
N ILE A 2 19.52 12.25 14.73
CA ILE A 2 18.37 11.38 15.02
C ILE A 2 17.13 12.17 15.51
N ALA A 3 17.32 13.13 16.43
CA ALA A 3 16.20 13.92 16.96
C ALA A 3 15.46 14.73 15.89
N LEU A 4 16.17 15.32 14.93
CA LEU A 4 15.55 16.02 13.79
C LEU A 4 14.74 15.03 12.93
N GLN A 5 15.32 13.90 12.55
CA GLN A 5 14.58 12.88 11.79
C GLN A 5 13.32 12.39 12.52
N ALA A 6 13.39 12.20 13.84
CA ALA A 6 12.22 11.83 14.65
C ALA A 6 11.13 12.92 14.61
N ILE A 7 11.51 14.19 14.78
CA ILE A 7 10.59 15.34 14.66
C ILE A 7 9.96 15.37 13.27
N ARG A 8 10.75 15.17 12.21
CA ARG A 8 10.25 15.12 10.83
C ARG A 8 9.18 14.05 10.65
N VAL A 9 9.45 12.83 11.09
CA VAL A 9 8.51 11.71 10.98
C VAL A 9 7.24 11.97 11.78
N LEU A 10 7.35 12.54 12.98
CA LEU A 10 6.19 12.91 13.79
C LEU A 10 5.33 13.99 13.13
N ILE A 11 5.95 15.03 12.55
CA ILE A 11 5.23 16.08 11.81
C ILE A 11 4.51 15.48 10.61
N LEU A 12 5.20 14.69 9.78
CA LEU A 12 4.58 14.05 8.60
C LEU A 12 3.45 13.11 9.00
N SER A 13 3.62 12.34 10.08
CA SER A 13 2.58 11.43 10.58
C SER A 13 1.37 12.19 11.13
N GLY A 14 1.60 13.28 11.85
CA GLY A 14 0.53 14.16 12.34
C GLY A 14 -0.25 14.82 11.20
N LEU A 15 0.45 15.33 10.18
CA LEU A 15 -0.18 15.92 8.99
C LEU A 15 -0.99 14.87 8.20
N ALA A 16 -0.44 13.68 8.00
CA ALA A 16 -1.16 12.56 7.38
C ALA A 16 -2.43 12.18 8.17
N PHE A 17 -2.33 12.10 9.49
CA PHE A 17 -3.49 11.81 10.35
C PHE A 17 -4.58 12.87 10.26
N LEU A 18 -4.21 14.16 10.39
CA LEU A 18 -5.17 15.26 10.32
C LEU A 18 -5.84 15.34 8.94
N MET A 19 -5.07 15.14 7.87
CA MET A 19 -5.60 15.13 6.51
C MET A 19 -6.53 13.94 6.27
N ALA A 20 -6.17 12.74 6.75
CA ALA A 20 -7.03 11.56 6.68
C ALA A 20 -8.33 11.76 7.44
N LEU A 21 -8.27 12.33 8.64
CA LEU A 21 -9.44 12.64 9.47
C LEU A 21 -10.38 13.64 8.77
N ALA A 22 -9.82 14.67 8.11
CA ALA A 22 -10.59 15.66 7.37
C ALA A 22 -11.22 15.09 6.08
N LEU A 23 -10.52 14.20 5.37
CA LEU A 23 -10.98 13.61 4.11
C LEU A 23 -11.96 12.44 4.32
N ALA A 24 -11.86 11.71 5.43
CA ALA A 24 -12.73 10.58 5.75
C ALA A 24 -14.24 10.89 5.63
N PRO A 25 -14.81 11.94 6.27
CA PRO A 25 -16.25 12.21 6.17
C PRO A 25 -16.68 12.59 4.75
N LEU A 26 -15.81 13.26 3.98
CA LEU A 26 -16.10 13.63 2.60
C LEU A 26 -16.13 12.38 1.71
N LEU A 27 -15.16 11.48 1.87
CA LEU A 27 -15.13 10.22 1.14
C LEU A 27 -16.33 9.32 1.50
N ILE A 28 -16.70 9.23 2.78
CA ILE A 28 -17.86 8.45 3.23
C ILE A 28 -19.14 8.95 2.55
N LYS A 29 -19.36 10.27 2.47
CA LYS A 29 -20.51 10.85 1.76
C LYS A 29 -20.52 10.47 0.28
N ILE A 30 -19.37 10.49 -0.38
CA ILE A 30 -19.22 10.10 -1.78
C ILE A 30 -19.54 8.60 -1.96
N LEU A 31 -18.97 7.74 -1.12
CA LEU A 31 -19.18 6.29 -1.19
C LEU A 31 -20.65 5.90 -0.94
N ILE A 32 -21.32 6.56 -0.01
CA ILE A 32 -22.76 6.37 0.25
C ILE A 32 -23.58 6.84 -0.96
N LYS A 33 -23.22 7.99 -1.56
CA LYS A 33 -23.91 8.52 -2.75
C LYS A 33 -23.81 7.57 -3.95
N TYR A 34 -22.68 6.89 -4.12
CA TYR A 34 -22.48 5.91 -5.20
C TYR A 34 -22.94 4.49 -4.84
N GLN A 35 -23.61 4.29 -3.69
CA GLN A 35 -24.10 2.99 -3.24
C GLN A 35 -23.04 1.89 -3.26
N ALA A 36 -21.79 2.23 -2.93
CA ALA A 36 -20.68 1.29 -2.85
C ALA A 36 -20.74 0.44 -1.56
N GLY A 37 -21.90 -0.16 -1.28
CA GLY A 37 -22.12 -0.99 -0.10
C GLY A 37 -21.66 -2.43 -0.32
N LYS A 38 -20.93 -2.99 0.65
CA LYS A 38 -20.52 -4.40 0.66
C LYS A 38 -21.77 -5.30 0.65
N GLN A 39 -21.97 -6.08 -0.41
CA GLN A 39 -23.05 -7.09 -0.49
C GLN A 39 -22.52 -8.45 -0.05
N ILE A 40 -23.23 -9.11 0.86
CA ILE A 40 -22.82 -10.40 1.42
C ILE A 40 -23.32 -11.53 0.51
N ARG A 41 -22.42 -12.42 0.09
CA ARG A 41 -22.78 -13.62 -0.67
C ARG A 41 -23.61 -14.58 0.21
N LYS A 42 -24.67 -15.15 -0.36
CA LYS A 42 -25.55 -16.14 0.28
C LYS A 42 -24.99 -17.58 0.27
N ASP A 43 -23.89 -17.80 -0.45
CA ASP A 43 -23.34 -19.14 -0.72
C ASP A 43 -22.57 -19.76 0.46
N ALA A 44 -22.38 -19.04 1.58
CA ALA A 44 -21.64 -19.51 2.75
C ALA A 44 -22.41 -19.19 4.05
N PRO A 45 -23.36 -20.04 4.50
CA PRO A 45 -24.35 -19.71 5.53
C PRO A 45 -23.74 -19.32 6.88
N ILE A 46 -22.59 -19.90 7.26
CA ILE A 46 -21.87 -19.58 8.51
C ILE A 46 -21.20 -18.20 8.42
N PHE A 47 -20.59 -17.87 7.26
CA PHE A 47 -19.92 -16.59 7.04
C PHE A 47 -20.94 -15.45 6.90
N THR A 48 -22.07 -15.72 6.24
CA THR A 48 -23.20 -14.79 6.12
C THR A 48 -23.73 -14.40 7.50
N ASN A 49 -24.08 -15.37 8.37
CA ASN A 49 -24.63 -15.07 9.71
C ASN A 49 -23.69 -14.23 10.60
N LEU A 50 -22.38 -14.44 10.51
CA LEU A 50 -21.40 -13.67 11.30
C LEU A 50 -21.19 -12.25 10.77
N HIS A 51 -21.42 -11.99 9.48
CA HIS A 51 -21.14 -10.72 8.83
C HIS A 51 -22.38 -9.93 8.42
N GLN A 52 -23.60 -10.44 8.66
CA GLN A 52 -24.87 -9.77 8.33
C GLN A 52 -24.96 -8.32 8.84
N HIS A 53 -24.36 -8.02 10.00
CA HIS A 53 -24.33 -6.66 10.56
C HIS A 53 -23.45 -5.66 9.79
N LYS A 54 -22.59 -6.12 8.87
CA LYS A 54 -21.72 -5.28 8.03
C LYS A 54 -22.27 -5.04 6.63
N GLU A 55 -23.46 -5.56 6.34
CA GLU A 55 -24.13 -5.38 5.05
C GLU A 55 -24.42 -3.89 4.83
N GLY A 56 -24.01 -3.36 3.68
CA GLY A 56 -24.20 -1.94 3.35
C GLY A 56 -23.13 -0.98 3.89
N THR A 57 -22.09 -1.47 4.58
CA THR A 57 -20.93 -0.62 4.90
C THR A 57 -20.21 -0.21 3.61
N PRO A 58 -19.85 1.09 3.44
CA PRO A 58 -19.17 1.56 2.24
C PRO A 58 -17.80 0.87 2.09
N THR A 59 -17.58 0.25 0.94
CA THR A 59 -16.31 -0.36 0.54
C THR A 59 -15.32 0.72 0.11
N MET A 60 -14.03 0.39 -0.04
CA MET A 60 -12.96 1.31 -0.48
C MET A 60 -12.44 2.33 0.55
N GLY A 61 -12.56 2.06 1.85
CA GLY A 61 -11.95 2.92 2.89
C GLY A 61 -10.43 3.12 2.73
N GLY A 62 -9.76 2.19 2.05
CA GLY A 62 -8.33 2.29 1.71
C GLY A 62 -7.97 3.53 0.88
N ILE A 63 -8.93 4.13 0.15
CA ILE A 63 -8.74 5.38 -0.61
C ILE A 63 -8.27 6.52 0.29
N VAL A 64 -8.73 6.58 1.54
CA VAL A 64 -8.24 7.62 2.48
C VAL A 64 -6.75 7.41 2.75
N ILE A 65 -6.30 6.18 2.93
CA ILE A 65 -4.92 5.87 3.33
C ILE A 65 -3.94 6.13 2.18
N TRP A 66 -4.16 5.52 1.01
CA TRP A 66 -3.24 5.72 -0.11
C TRP A 66 -3.41 7.11 -0.73
N GLY A 67 -4.63 7.65 -0.77
CA GLY A 67 -4.92 8.97 -1.32
C GLY A 67 -4.27 10.08 -0.52
N THR A 68 -4.37 10.06 0.82
CA THR A 68 -3.67 11.04 1.67
C THR A 68 -2.16 10.98 1.50
N THR A 69 -1.60 9.77 1.44
CA THR A 69 -0.16 9.56 1.26
C THR A 69 0.34 10.14 -0.06
N LEU A 70 -0.35 9.88 -1.17
CA LEU A 70 0.03 10.40 -2.49
C LEU A 70 -0.17 11.92 -2.61
N VAL A 71 -1.26 12.45 -2.06
CA VAL A 71 -1.51 13.89 -2.07
C VAL A 71 -0.45 14.62 -1.26
N LEU A 72 -0.08 14.11 -0.09
CA LEU A 72 1.00 14.71 0.71
C LEU A 72 2.36 14.62 0.00
N ALA A 73 2.68 13.47 -0.62
CA ALA A 73 3.90 13.34 -1.41
C ALA A 73 3.94 14.38 -2.54
N PHE A 74 2.83 14.55 -3.26
CA PHE A 74 2.72 15.52 -4.35
C PHE A 74 2.79 16.97 -3.88
N ILE A 75 2.12 17.31 -2.78
CA ILE A 75 2.18 18.66 -2.18
C ILE A 75 3.61 19.00 -1.78
N PHE A 76 4.30 18.12 -1.05
CA PHE A 76 5.67 18.42 -0.62
C PHE A 76 6.65 18.44 -1.78
N PHE A 77 6.46 17.60 -2.81
CA PHE A 77 7.24 17.67 -4.04
C PHE A 77 7.09 19.03 -4.73
N ILE A 78 5.86 19.51 -4.92
CA ILE A 78 5.60 20.84 -5.50
C ILE A 78 6.23 21.93 -4.63
N LEU A 79 5.99 21.90 -3.32
CA LEU A 79 6.50 22.92 -2.42
C LEU A 79 8.03 22.98 -2.42
N ASN A 80 8.72 21.84 -2.53
CA ASN A 80 10.17 21.81 -2.67
C ASN A 80 10.65 22.41 -4.02
N VAL A 81 9.93 22.17 -5.12
CA VAL A 81 10.27 22.73 -6.44
C VAL A 81 10.08 24.26 -6.48
N PHE A 82 9.05 24.78 -5.82
CA PHE A 82 8.70 26.21 -5.87
C PHE A 82 9.24 27.05 -4.72
N PHE A 83 9.48 26.46 -3.55
CA PHE A 83 9.91 27.16 -2.34
C PHE A 83 11.15 26.48 -1.74
N ASP A 84 12.30 27.11 -1.92
CA ASP A 84 13.56 26.64 -1.33
C ASP A 84 13.58 26.84 0.20
N GLY A 85 14.20 25.91 0.94
CA GLY A 85 14.41 25.99 2.39
C GLY A 85 13.73 24.90 3.21
N PHE A 86 12.85 25.28 4.16
CA PHE A 86 12.22 24.34 5.12
C PHE A 86 11.40 23.22 4.45
N TRP A 87 10.93 23.43 3.22
CA TRP A 87 10.17 22.43 2.46
C TRP A 87 11.03 21.27 1.98
N ASN A 88 12.33 21.50 1.70
CA ASN A 88 13.29 20.44 1.40
C ASN A 88 13.42 19.46 2.59
N TYR A 89 13.38 19.99 3.81
CA TYR A 89 13.40 19.17 5.01
C TYR A 89 12.15 18.31 5.18
N LEU A 90 10.99 18.73 4.66
CA LEU A 90 9.76 17.93 4.71
C LEU A 90 9.61 17.00 3.50
N ASP A 91 10.19 17.34 2.35
CA ASP A 91 10.09 16.55 1.12
C ASP A 91 10.74 15.18 1.26
N PHE A 92 9.88 14.16 1.34
CA PHE A 92 10.29 12.76 1.47
C PHE A 92 10.40 12.06 0.12
N THR A 93 10.27 12.79 -1.00
CA THR A 93 10.25 12.25 -2.36
C THR A 93 11.68 12.08 -2.89
N ASN A 94 12.44 11.13 -2.32
CA ASN A 94 13.81 10.85 -2.74
C ASN A 94 13.86 9.70 -3.76
N ARG A 95 14.63 9.87 -4.83
CA ARG A 95 14.83 8.88 -5.89
C ARG A 95 15.35 7.54 -5.38
N SER A 96 16.27 7.55 -4.42
CA SER A 96 16.92 6.32 -3.93
C SER A 96 16.07 5.54 -2.92
N GLN A 97 14.97 6.11 -2.41
CA GLN A 97 14.25 5.53 -1.27
C GLN A 97 12.74 5.47 -1.49
N THR A 98 12.13 6.52 -2.04
CA THR A 98 10.68 6.74 -1.91
C THR A 98 9.92 6.58 -3.23
N TYR A 99 10.59 6.77 -4.38
CA TYR A 99 9.92 6.67 -5.69
C TYR A 99 9.33 5.28 -5.93
N LEU A 100 10.08 4.23 -5.59
CA LEU A 100 9.65 2.86 -5.81
C LEU A 100 8.51 2.47 -4.86
N PRO A 101 8.56 2.74 -3.54
CA PRO A 101 7.41 2.57 -2.66
C PRO A 101 6.17 3.37 -3.06
N LEU A 102 6.32 4.63 -3.48
CA LEU A 102 5.19 5.47 -3.91
C LEU A 102 4.54 4.91 -5.18
N ALA A 103 5.35 4.50 -6.16
CA ALA A 103 4.85 3.84 -7.36
C ALA A 103 4.15 2.52 -7.03
N ALA A 104 4.73 1.70 -6.14
CA ALA A 104 4.13 0.44 -5.71
C ALA A 104 2.77 0.65 -5.02
N ILE A 105 2.67 1.62 -4.10
CA ILE A 105 1.41 1.99 -3.45
C ILE A 105 0.41 2.50 -4.49
N PHE A 106 0.83 3.36 -5.42
CA PHE A 106 -0.05 3.88 -6.46
C PHE A 106 -0.63 2.78 -7.35
N PHE A 107 0.20 1.87 -7.88
CA PHE A 107 -0.27 0.77 -8.72
C PHE A 107 -1.12 -0.23 -7.94
N ALA A 108 -0.71 -0.61 -6.72
CA ALA A 108 -1.49 -1.50 -5.86
C ALA A 108 -2.86 -0.89 -5.52
N ALA A 109 -2.90 0.41 -5.23
CA ALA A 109 -4.13 1.15 -4.98
C ALA A 109 -5.05 1.19 -6.20
N LEU A 110 -4.50 1.41 -7.41
CA LEU A 110 -5.27 1.40 -8.65
C LEU A 110 -5.93 0.04 -8.89
N ILE A 111 -5.19 -1.04 -8.66
CA ILE A 111 -5.68 -2.41 -8.83
C ILE A 111 -6.74 -2.75 -7.78
N GLY A 112 -6.50 -2.40 -6.52
CA GLY A 112 -7.47 -2.59 -5.44
C GLY A 112 -8.76 -1.82 -5.69
N LEU A 113 -8.65 -0.56 -6.12
CA LEU A 113 -9.81 0.26 -6.51
C LEU A 113 -10.54 -0.32 -7.71
N ALA A 114 -9.83 -0.81 -8.74
CA ALA A 114 -10.45 -1.47 -9.88
C ALA A 114 -11.20 -2.74 -9.47
N ASP A 115 -10.61 -3.53 -8.55
CA ASP A 115 -11.24 -4.73 -8.00
C ASP A 115 -12.51 -4.41 -7.19
N ASP A 116 -12.43 -3.39 -6.33
CA ASP A 116 -13.57 -2.92 -5.54
C ASP A 116 -14.69 -2.37 -6.45
N ILE A 117 -14.35 -1.61 -7.51
CA ILE A 117 -15.34 -1.13 -8.50
C ILE A 117 -16.01 -2.31 -9.20
N LEU A 118 -15.23 -3.30 -9.67
CA LEU A 118 -15.78 -4.49 -10.32
C LEU A 118 -16.65 -5.33 -9.37
N GLY A 119 -16.30 -5.35 -8.09
CA GLY A 119 -17.11 -5.92 -7.01
C GLY A 119 -18.46 -5.21 -6.87
N VAL A 120 -18.45 -3.88 -6.75
CA VAL A 120 -19.67 -3.05 -6.63
C VAL A 120 -20.55 -3.16 -7.88
N LEU A 121 -19.96 -3.16 -9.07
CA LEU A 121 -20.67 -3.27 -10.35
C LEU A 121 -21.13 -4.70 -10.67
N LYS A 122 -20.79 -5.70 -9.86
CA LYS A 122 -21.09 -7.14 -10.06
C LYS A 122 -20.53 -7.71 -11.37
N ILE A 123 -19.48 -7.10 -11.93
CA ILE A 123 -18.84 -7.54 -13.16
C ILE A 123 -17.70 -8.48 -12.78
N GLY A 124 -17.86 -9.79 -13.01
CA GLY A 124 -16.82 -10.78 -12.71
C GLY A 124 -17.35 -12.16 -12.33
N VAL A 125 -16.46 -13.04 -11.88
CA VAL A 125 -16.77 -14.46 -11.62
C VAL A 125 -17.45 -14.62 -10.27
N LYS A 126 -18.54 -15.41 -10.21
CA LYS A 126 -19.32 -15.73 -8.99
C LYS A 126 -19.83 -14.48 -8.24
N GLY A 127 -20.14 -13.38 -8.95
CA GLY A 127 -20.81 -12.21 -8.36
C GLY A 127 -19.89 -11.04 -7.97
N GLY A 128 -18.80 -10.80 -8.70
CA GLY A 128 -17.98 -9.57 -8.62
C GLY A 128 -16.48 -9.80 -8.36
N GLY A 129 -15.64 -8.90 -8.90
CA GLY A 129 -14.18 -8.83 -8.68
C GLY A 129 -13.28 -9.53 -9.74
N LEU A 130 -11.98 -9.22 -9.72
CA LEU A 130 -10.96 -9.87 -10.55
C LEU A 130 -10.72 -11.33 -10.12
N LYS A 131 -10.54 -12.22 -11.11
CA LYS A 131 -10.07 -13.60 -10.84
C LYS A 131 -8.70 -13.55 -10.15
N VAL A 132 -8.49 -14.41 -9.16
CA VAL A 132 -7.21 -14.59 -8.45
C VAL A 132 -6.03 -14.73 -9.42
N ARG A 133 -6.21 -15.46 -10.54
CA ARG A 133 -5.19 -15.60 -11.59
C ARG A 133 -4.75 -14.26 -12.19
N HIS A 134 -5.68 -13.35 -12.46
CA HIS A 134 -5.34 -12.03 -12.99
C HIS A 134 -4.65 -11.17 -11.93
N LYS A 135 -5.10 -11.22 -10.66
CA LYS A 135 -4.43 -10.51 -9.56
C LYS A 135 -2.98 -10.96 -9.41
N LEU A 136 -2.72 -12.28 -9.44
CA LEU A 136 -1.37 -12.84 -9.37
C LEU A 136 -0.50 -12.41 -10.56
N ILE A 137 -1.03 -12.44 -11.79
CA ILE A 137 -0.29 -11.97 -12.97
C ILE A 137 0.10 -10.50 -12.81
N ILE A 138 -0.84 -9.65 -12.38
CA ILE A 138 -0.58 -8.22 -12.20
C ILE A 138 0.44 -7.97 -11.09
N PHE A 139 0.32 -8.64 -9.94
CA PHE A 139 1.33 -8.53 -8.87
C PHE A 139 2.69 -9.05 -9.30
N THR A 140 2.75 -10.09 -10.14
CA THR A 140 4.00 -10.60 -10.71
C THR A 140 4.64 -9.56 -11.62
N LEU A 141 3.86 -8.87 -12.46
CA LEU A 141 4.37 -7.79 -13.32
C LEU A 141 4.91 -6.61 -12.50
N ILE A 142 4.19 -6.20 -11.45
CA ILE A 142 4.66 -5.14 -10.54
C ILE A 142 5.94 -5.58 -9.82
N ALA A 143 5.98 -6.81 -9.33
CA ALA A 143 7.17 -7.36 -8.67
C ALA A 143 8.37 -7.45 -9.61
N LEU A 144 8.13 -7.75 -10.90
CA LEU A 144 9.18 -7.78 -11.92
C LEU A 144 9.77 -6.39 -12.18
N VAL A 145 8.93 -5.37 -12.35
CA VAL A 145 9.39 -3.99 -12.50
C VAL A 145 10.09 -3.50 -11.23
N GLY A 146 9.55 -3.86 -10.05
CA GLY A 146 10.14 -3.55 -8.76
C GLY A 146 11.52 -4.16 -8.57
N ALA A 147 11.66 -5.47 -8.78
CA ALA A 147 12.93 -6.19 -8.69
C ALA A 147 13.94 -5.69 -9.73
N TRP A 148 13.50 -5.38 -10.94
CA TRP A 148 14.35 -4.79 -11.98
C TRP A 148 14.91 -3.44 -11.54
N TRP A 149 14.08 -2.57 -10.97
CA TRP A 149 14.54 -1.29 -10.44
C TRP A 149 15.52 -1.45 -9.27
N PHE A 150 15.22 -2.35 -8.31
CA PHE A 150 16.11 -2.64 -7.18
C PHE A 150 17.49 -3.12 -7.63
N TYR A 151 17.53 -4.04 -8.59
CA TYR A 151 18.79 -4.63 -9.04
C TYR A 151 19.60 -3.70 -9.94
N PHE A 152 18.97 -3.05 -10.93
CA PHE A 152 19.69 -2.28 -11.96
C PHE A 152 19.79 -0.77 -11.69
N LYS A 153 18.96 -0.21 -10.81
CA LYS A 153 18.98 1.24 -10.52
C LYS A 153 19.50 1.58 -9.13
N LEU A 154 19.36 0.66 -8.17
CA LEU A 154 19.90 0.83 -6.82
C LEU A 154 21.14 -0.03 -6.57
N ASP A 155 21.52 -0.89 -7.51
CA ASP A 155 22.64 -1.84 -7.38
C ASP A 155 22.58 -2.66 -6.08
N TRP A 156 21.36 -3.02 -5.66
CA TRP A 156 21.14 -3.72 -4.41
C TRP A 156 21.41 -5.22 -4.56
N THR A 157 22.62 -5.63 -4.17
CA THR A 157 23.09 -7.02 -4.25
C THR A 157 23.28 -7.69 -2.89
N THR A 158 23.10 -6.94 -1.80
CA THR A 158 23.31 -7.41 -0.43
C THR A 158 22.00 -7.65 0.31
N LEU A 159 22.01 -8.60 1.24
CA LEU A 159 20.90 -8.90 2.13
C LEU A 159 21.41 -8.91 3.56
N PHE A 160 20.78 -8.10 4.42
CA PHE A 160 21.07 -8.08 5.83
C PHE A 160 20.29 -9.18 6.55
N ILE A 161 20.99 -10.15 7.14
CA ILE A 161 20.40 -11.14 8.03
C ILE A 161 20.67 -10.70 9.48
N PRO A 162 19.64 -10.54 10.32
CA PRO A 162 19.84 -10.20 11.73
C PRO A 162 20.74 -11.25 12.38
N PHE A 163 21.67 -10.79 13.23
CA PHE A 163 22.71 -11.59 13.91
C PHE A 163 23.89 -12.04 13.05
N ILE A 164 23.75 -12.17 11.72
CA ILE A 164 24.84 -12.61 10.82
C ILE A 164 25.53 -11.43 10.14
N GLY A 165 24.77 -10.42 9.73
CA GLY A 165 25.26 -9.25 8.99
C GLY A 165 24.89 -9.27 7.51
N ASN A 166 25.60 -8.46 6.71
CA ASN A 166 25.36 -8.32 5.29
C ASN A 166 25.95 -9.49 4.50
N ILE A 167 25.12 -10.17 3.72
CA ILE A 167 25.52 -11.24 2.81
C ILE A 167 25.33 -10.74 1.38
N GLU A 168 26.36 -10.87 0.55
CA GLU A 168 26.25 -10.60 -0.88
C GLU A 168 25.58 -11.79 -1.58
N ILE A 169 24.43 -11.54 -2.20
CA ILE A 169 23.66 -12.54 -2.95
C ILE A 169 23.83 -12.31 -4.47
N GLY A 170 24.30 -11.12 -4.88
CA GLY A 170 24.53 -10.80 -6.28
C GLY A 170 23.25 -10.90 -7.10
N TRP A 171 23.27 -11.70 -8.16
CA TRP A 171 22.10 -11.92 -9.02
C TRP A 171 20.90 -12.54 -8.29
N GLY A 172 21.12 -13.34 -7.24
CA GLY A 172 20.04 -13.98 -6.49
C GLY A 172 19.12 -13.00 -5.75
N SER A 173 19.54 -11.73 -5.59
CA SER A 173 18.69 -10.67 -5.05
C SER A 173 17.46 -10.41 -5.93
N PHE A 174 17.57 -10.52 -7.26
CA PHE A 174 16.47 -10.27 -8.18
C PHE A 174 15.26 -11.22 -7.98
N PRO A 175 15.41 -12.56 -8.06
CA PRO A 175 14.30 -13.47 -7.81
C PRO A 175 13.83 -13.42 -6.36
N PHE A 176 14.71 -13.11 -5.40
CA PHE A 176 14.34 -12.95 -4.00
C PHE A 176 13.39 -11.75 -3.80
N PHE A 177 13.73 -10.57 -4.31
CA PHE A 177 12.87 -9.39 -4.22
C PHE A 177 11.51 -9.62 -4.90
N MET A 178 11.51 -10.29 -6.06
CA MET A 178 10.27 -10.65 -6.74
C MET A 178 9.38 -11.53 -5.87
N PHE A 179 9.95 -12.58 -5.26
CA PHE A 179 9.23 -13.47 -4.36
C PHE A 179 8.66 -12.70 -3.15
N VAL A 180 9.46 -11.86 -2.50
CA VAL A 180 9.02 -11.07 -1.34
C VAL A 180 7.85 -10.16 -1.69
N ILE A 181 7.92 -9.41 -2.80
CA ILE A 181 6.85 -8.50 -3.22
C ILE A 181 5.54 -9.27 -3.48
N ILE A 182 5.61 -10.38 -4.24
CA ILE A 182 4.43 -11.21 -4.56
C ILE A 182 3.84 -11.81 -3.27
N ALA A 183 4.69 -12.40 -2.42
CA ALA A 183 4.27 -13.04 -1.18
C ALA A 183 3.61 -12.04 -0.22
N THR A 184 4.20 -10.85 -0.05
CA THR A 184 3.64 -9.81 0.80
C THR A 184 2.30 -9.28 0.24
N ALA A 185 2.22 -9.00 -1.06
CA ALA A 185 0.99 -8.50 -1.68
C ALA A 185 -0.15 -9.52 -1.60
N PHE A 186 0.15 -10.80 -1.87
CA PHE A 186 -0.83 -11.88 -1.78
C PHE A 186 -1.29 -12.10 -0.33
N SER A 187 -0.35 -12.16 0.62
CA SER A 187 -0.66 -12.33 2.03
C SER A 187 -1.48 -11.18 2.60
N ALA A 188 -1.16 -9.93 2.24
CA ALA A 188 -1.92 -8.75 2.65
C ALA A 188 -3.37 -8.77 2.13
N ASN A 189 -3.59 -9.23 0.89
CA ASN A 189 -4.93 -9.35 0.32
C ASN A 189 -5.77 -10.43 1.03
N GLU A 190 -5.17 -11.52 1.49
CA GLU A 190 -5.87 -12.56 2.28
C GLU A 190 -6.19 -12.09 3.71
N THR A 191 -5.32 -11.26 4.32
CA THR A 191 -5.53 -10.74 5.69
C THR A 191 -6.55 -9.61 5.78
N ASP A 192 -6.84 -8.90 4.68
CA ASP A 192 -7.85 -7.82 4.62
C ASP A 192 -9.30 -8.34 4.76
N GLY A 193 -9.50 -9.66 4.79
CA GLY A 193 -10.78 -10.29 5.10
C GLY A 193 -11.21 -10.20 6.57
N LEU A 194 -10.30 -9.82 7.47
CA LEU A 194 -10.53 -9.69 8.92
C LEU A 194 -10.47 -8.20 9.33
N ASP A 195 -11.59 -7.65 9.82
CA ASP A 195 -11.74 -6.23 10.22
C ASP A 195 -10.52 -5.70 11.00
N GLY A 196 -9.76 -4.79 10.37
CA GLY A 196 -8.64 -4.07 11.00
C GLY A 196 -7.33 -4.85 11.12
N PHE A 197 -7.31 -6.16 10.82
CA PHE A 197 -6.09 -6.97 10.91
C PHE A 197 -5.11 -6.67 9.77
N GLY A 198 -5.63 -6.38 8.57
CA GLY A 198 -4.82 -6.02 7.40
C GLY A 198 -3.94 -4.78 7.63
N ILE A 199 -4.45 -3.75 8.31
CA ILE A 199 -3.69 -2.52 8.60
C ILE A 199 -2.49 -2.79 9.52
N ILE A 200 -2.69 -3.62 10.56
CA ILE A 200 -1.62 -3.99 11.50
C ILE A 200 -0.59 -4.88 10.80
N PHE A 201 -1.03 -5.79 9.93
CA PHE A 201 -0.15 -6.68 9.18
C PHE A 201 0.71 -5.93 8.16
N ILE A 202 0.14 -4.97 7.40
CA ILE A 202 0.89 -4.14 6.46
C ILE A 202 1.95 -3.32 7.20
N ARG A 203 1.62 -2.74 8.36
CA ARG A 203 2.59 -1.99 9.18
C ARG A 203 3.81 -2.85 9.57
N GLN A 204 3.61 -4.12 9.92
CA GLN A 204 4.71 -5.01 10.32
C GLN A 204 5.58 -5.44 9.13
N ASN A 205 4.97 -5.78 8.00
CA ASN A 205 5.70 -6.19 6.79
C ASN A 205 6.48 -5.02 6.17
N PHE A 206 5.88 -3.83 6.13
CA PHE A 206 6.54 -2.64 5.60
C PHE A 206 7.67 -2.15 6.53
N SER A 207 7.53 -2.31 7.85
CA SER A 207 8.61 -2.05 8.82
C SER A 207 9.80 -2.98 8.61
N TRP A 208 9.58 -4.25 8.24
CA TRP A 208 10.65 -5.18 7.87
C TRP A 208 11.29 -4.84 6.53
N ALA A 209 10.49 -4.52 5.49
CA ALA A 209 11.01 -4.13 4.18
C ALA A 209 11.83 -2.82 4.26
N ILE A 210 11.34 -1.81 4.97
CA ILE A 210 12.08 -0.58 5.27
C ILE A 210 13.32 -0.90 6.11
N ARG A 211 13.27 -1.79 7.10
CA ARG A 211 14.48 -2.11 7.89
C ARG A 211 15.56 -2.83 7.06
N VAL A 212 15.16 -3.61 6.05
CA VAL A 212 16.06 -4.15 5.02
C VAL A 212 16.61 -3.03 4.12
N GLN A 213 15.87 -1.93 3.97
CA GLN A 213 16.18 -0.82 3.07
C GLN A 213 16.96 0.34 3.71
N TRP A 214 17.22 0.30 5.02
CA TRP A 214 17.73 1.42 5.82
C TRP A 214 18.91 1.05 6.74
N LEU A 215 19.54 -0.10 6.52
CA LEU A 215 20.80 -0.53 7.14
C LEU A 215 21.74 -1.07 6.06
#